data_AF-A0A974KAU9-F1
#
_entry.id   AF-A0A974KAU9-F1
#
_cell.length_a   1.000
_cell.length_b   1.000
_cell.length_c   1.000
_cell.angle_alpha   90.00
_cell.angle_beta   90.00
_cell.angle_gamma   90.00
#
_symmetry.space_group_name_H-M   'P 1'
#
loop_
_entity.id
_entity.type
_entity.pdbx_description
1 polymer ?
#
loop_
_entity_poly.entity_id
_entity_poly.type
_entity_poly.pdbx_seq_one_letter_code
_entity_poly.pdbx_strand_id
1 'polypeptide(L)' 'MTEQTYYWLFFLLCLLTGMCAGSFMNVVIYRLPLMIFGTGDGDERFSLAWPPSHCPVCHHRIRFYDNIPVMSWLV' A
#
# COMPACT_ATOMS: atom_id res chain seq x y z
N MET A 1 -10.59 32.96 -14.06
CA MET A 1 -9.66 31.87 -14.43
C MET A 1 -8.99 31.21 -13.22
N THR A 2 -8.77 31.90 -12.10
CA THR A 2 -8.16 31.37 -10.87
C THR A 2 -9.04 30.40 -10.08
N GLU A 3 -10.34 30.69 -9.99
CA GLU A 3 -11.33 29.87 -9.27
C GLU A 3 -11.39 28.42 -9.79
N GLN A 4 -11.41 28.26 -11.13
CA GLN A 4 -11.43 26.93 -11.77
C GLN A 4 -10.17 26.11 -11.45
N THR A 5 -9.00 26.76 -11.42
CA THR A 5 -7.73 26.10 -11.10
C THR A 5 -7.70 25.58 -9.66
N TYR A 6 -8.32 26.29 -8.72
CA TYR A 6 -8.42 25.86 -7.32
C TYR A 6 -9.24 24.57 -7.17
N TYR A 7 -10.37 24.44 -7.86
CA TYR A 7 -11.17 23.22 -7.84
C TYR A 7 -10.43 22.00 -8.38
N TRP A 8 -9.68 22.16 -9.48
CA TRP A 8 -8.86 21.08 -10.03
C TRP A 8 -7.74 20.66 -9.08
N LEU A 9 -7.06 21.61 -8.44
CA LEU A 9 -6.04 21.35 -7.43
C LEU A 9 -6.62 20.58 -6.23
N PHE A 10 -7.76 21.04 -5.71
CA PHE A 10 -8.45 20.37 -4.61
C PHE A 10 -8.83 18.94 -4.99
N PHE A 11 -9.40 18.73 -6.18
CA PHE A 11 -9.81 17.42 -6.65
C PHE A 11 -8.63 16.46 -6.81
N LEU A 12 -7.52 16.93 -7.40
CA LEU A 12 -6.29 16.16 -7.53
C LEU A 12 -5.71 15.78 -6.16
N LEU A 13 -5.74 16.71 -5.20
CA LEU A 13 -5.25 16.46 -3.85
C LEU A 13 -6.09 15.39 -3.14
N CYS A 14 -7.43 15.50 -3.20
CA CYS A 14 -8.33 14.48 -2.67
C CYS A 14 -8.10 13.12 -3.32
N LEU A 15 -7.89 13.08 -4.65
CA LEU A 15 -7.64 11.85 -5.39
C LEU A 15 -6.31 11.20 -4.99
N LEU A 16 -5.23 11.98 -4.89
CA LEU A 16 -3.92 11.50 -4.45
C LEU A 16 -3.97 10.97 -3.01
N THR A 17 -4.55 11.73 -2.08
CA THR A 17 -4.69 11.30 -0.69
C THR A 17 -5.57 10.06 -0.57
N GLY A 18 -6.66 9.98 -1.34
CA GLY A 18 -7.54 8.81 -1.39
C GLY A 18 -6.83 7.56 -1.90
N MET A 19 -6.05 7.65 -2.97
CA MET A 19 -5.26 6.52 -3.48
C MET A 19 -4.18 6.07 -2.49
N CYS A 20 -3.48 7.02 -1.86
CA CYS A 20 -2.47 6.71 -0.84
C CYS A 20 -3.10 6.03 0.39
N ALA A 21 -4.20 6.59 0.91
CA ALA A 21 -4.91 6.05 2.07
C ALA A 21 -5.51 4.67 1.79
N GLY A 22 -6.11 4.48 0.61
CA GLY A 22 -6.64 3.19 0.17
C GLY A 22 -5.56 2.11 0.03
N SER A 23 -4.41 2.46 -0.57
CA SER A 23 -3.26 1.55 -0.68
C SER A 23 -2.75 1.11 0.69
N PHE A 24 -2.62 2.04 1.64
CA PHE A 24 -2.19 1.73 3.00
C PHE A 24 -3.21 0.84 3.74
N MET A 25 -4.50 1.15 3.66
CA MET A 25 -5.55 0.34 4.29
C MET A 25 -5.56 -1.10 3.78
N ASN A 26 -5.27 -1.33 2.49
CA ASN A 26 -5.17 -2.67 1.94
C ASN A 26 -4.08 -3.51 2.65
N VAL A 27 -2.92 -2.89 2.94
CA VAL A 27 -1.84 -3.52 3.70
C VAL A 27 -2.26 -3.80 5.14
N VAL A 28 -2.96 -2.86 5.79
CA VAL A 28 -3.44 -3.02 7.17
C VAL A 28 -4.44 -4.17 7.27
N ILE A 29 -5.45 -4.22 6.39
CA ILE A 29 -6.49 -5.26 6.39
C ILE A 29 -5.87 -6.66 6.26
N TYR A 30 -4.83 -6.80 5.44
CA TYR A 30 -4.14 -8.07 5.27
C TYR A 30 -3.18 -8.41 6.42
N ARG A 31 -2.33 -7.47 6.84
CA ARG A 31 -1.23 -7.74 7.78
C ARG A 31 -1.65 -7.66 9.25
N LEU A 32 -2.59 -6.79 9.61
CA LEU A 32 -3.04 -6.63 11.00
C LEU A 32 -3.63 -7.92 11.61
N PRO A 33 -4.52 -8.68 10.93
CA PRO A 33 -5.02 -9.93 11.49
C PRO A 33 -3.91 -10.96 11.70
N LEU A 34 -2.91 -11.03 10.82
CA LEU A 34 -1.78 -11.94 10.95
C LEU A 34 -0.97 -11.68 12.25
N MET A 35 -0.84 -10.40 12.66
CA MET A 35 -0.20 -10.03 13.93
C MET A 35 -1.05 -10.40 15.15
N ILE A 36 -2.36 -10.16 15.08
CA ILE A 36 -3.28 -10.37 16.22
C ILE A 36 -3.49 -11.87 16.48
N PHE A 37 -3.66 -12.66 15.42
CA PHE A 37 -3.91 -14.10 15.53
C PHE A 37 -2.64 -14.93 15.62
N GLY A 38 -1.45 -14.32 15.44
CA GLY A 38 -0.17 -15.03 15.52
C GLY A 38 0.01 -16.09 14.43
N THR A 39 -0.73 -16.00 13.33
CA THR A 39 -0.66 -16.94 12.19
C THR A 39 0.38 -16.51 11.15
N GLY A 40 1.16 -15.46 11.43
CA GLY A 40 2.26 -15.05 10.58
C GLY A 40 3.36 -16.12 10.55
N ASP A 41 4.13 -16.16 9.45
CA ASP A 41 5.41 -16.88 9.41
C ASP A 41 6.19 -16.50 10.67
N GLY A 42 6.65 -17.48 11.46
CA GLY A 42 7.17 -17.39 12.83
C GLY A 42 8.42 -16.53 13.06
N ASP A 43 8.53 -15.41 12.35
CA ASP A 43 9.51 -14.36 12.48
C ASP A 43 9.14 -13.49 13.69
N GLU A 44 10.04 -13.43 14.67
CA GLU A 44 9.87 -12.69 15.94
C GLU A 44 9.69 -11.17 15.73
N ARG A 45 9.87 -10.66 14.50
CA ARG A 45 9.81 -9.24 14.14
C ARG A 45 8.74 -8.92 13.09
N PHE A 46 7.62 -9.64 13.09
CA PHE A 46 6.51 -9.35 12.18
C PHE A 46 5.83 -8.01 12.55
N SER A 47 5.89 -7.04 11.63
CA SER A 47 5.34 -5.69 11.74
C SER A 47 4.66 -5.27 10.43
N LEU A 48 4.02 -4.10 10.42
CA LEU A 48 3.35 -3.62 9.19
C LEU A 48 4.34 -3.40 8.04
N ALA A 49 5.55 -2.95 8.35
CA ALA A 49 6.57 -2.62 7.36
C ALA A 49 7.62 -3.74 7.14
N TRP A 50 7.69 -4.72 8.04
CA TRP A 50 8.68 -5.79 8.01
C TRP A 50 8.04 -7.15 8.32
N PRO A 51 8.36 -8.23 7.59
CA PRO A 51 9.27 -8.32 6.45
C PRO A 51 8.72 -7.62 5.19
N PRO A 52 9.59 -7.32 4.20
CA PRO A 52 9.16 -6.76 2.91
C PRO A 52 8.11 -7.64 2.22
N SER A 53 7.38 -7.08 1.24
CA SER A 53 6.40 -7.87 0.48
C SER A 53 7.08 -9.00 -0.30
N HIS A 54 6.57 -10.22 -0.17
CA HIS A 54 7.03 -11.41 -0.90
C HIS A 54 5.82 -12.17 -1.47
N CYS A 55 6.02 -12.85 -2.59
CA CYS A 55 4.99 -13.73 -3.14
C CYS A 55 4.82 -14.97 -2.24
N PRO A 56 3.60 -15.33 -1.81
CA PRO A 56 3.37 -16.49 -0.93
C PRO A 56 3.57 -17.84 -1.64
N VAL A 57 3.64 -17.86 -2.98
CA VAL A 57 3.79 -19.10 -3.76
C VAL A 57 5.24 -19.37 -4.14
N CYS A 58 5.97 -18.33 -4.60
CA CYS A 58 7.33 -18.49 -5.11
C CYS A 58 8.41 -17.82 -4.22
N HIS A 59 8.01 -17.15 -3.13
CA HIS A 59 8.89 -16.45 -2.19
C HIS A 59 9.80 -15.36 -2.79
N HIS A 60 9.59 -14.98 -4.04
CA HIS A 60 10.32 -13.85 -4.64
C HIS A 60 10.00 -12.54 -3.92
N ARG A 61 11.01 -11.68 -3.79
CA ARG A 61 10.88 -10.35 -3.18
C ARG A 61 10.19 -9.39 -4.14
N ILE A 62 9.06 -8.85 -3.73
CA ILE A 62 8.30 -7.87 -4.51
C ILE A 62 8.99 -6.50 -4.37
N ARG A 63 9.17 -5.78 -5.48
CA ARG A 63 9.81 -4.46 -5.46
C ARG A 63 8.82 -3.44 -4.90
N PHE A 64 9.34 -2.34 -4.34
CA PHE A 64 8.48 -1.37 -3.66
C PHE A 64 7.44 -0.75 -4.62
N TYR A 65 7.79 -0.53 -5.89
CA TYR A 65 6.90 0.06 -6.90
C TYR A 65 5.82 -0.89 -7.40
N ASP A 66 6.01 -2.21 -7.30
CA ASP A 66 4.97 -3.18 -7.63
C ASP A 66 3.74 -3.03 -6.72
N ASN A 67 3.93 -2.46 -5.51
CA ASN A 67 2.86 -2.18 -4.54
C ASN A 67 2.19 -0.81 -4.78
N ILE A 68 2.62 -0.03 -5.78
CA ILE A 68 2.03 1.27 -6.11
C ILE A 68 1.01 1.06 -7.24
N PRO A 69 -0.31 1.26 -7.00
CA PRO A 69 -1.37 0.82 -7.91
C PRO A 69 -1.23 1.27 -9.36
N VAL A 70 -0.78 2.50 -9.59
CA VAL A 70 -0.65 3.08 -10.94
C VAL A 70 0.77 2.93 -11.48
N MET A 71 1.79 3.05 -10.64
CA MET A 71 3.18 2.99 -11.09
C MET A 71 3.58 1.56 -11.49
N SER A 72 3.03 0.54 -10.82
CA SER A 72 3.26 -0.87 -11.13
C SER A 72 2.81 -1.27 -12.55
N TRP A 73 1.77 -0.62 -13.09
CA TRP A 73 1.28 -0.91 -14.45
C TRP A 73 2.09 -0.24 -15.57
N LEU A 74 2.82 0.84 -15.24
CA LEU A 74 3.57 1.64 -16.21
C LEU A 74 5.01 1.15 -16.44
N VAL A 75 5.45 0.15 -15.68
CA VAL A 75 6.84 -0.36 -15.63
C VAL A 75 6.82 -1.86 -15.89
#